data_AF-A0A958KIE5-F1
#
_entry.id   AF-A0A958KIE5-F1
#
_cell.length_a   1.000
_cell.length_b   1.000
_cell.length_c   1.000
_cell.angle_alpha   90.00
_cell.angle_beta   90.00
_cell.angle_gamma   90.00
#
_symmetry.space_group_name_H-M   'P 1'
#
loop_
_entity.id
_entity.type
_entity.pdbx_description
1 polymer ?
#
loop_
_entity_poly.entity_id
_entity_poly.type
_entity_poly.pdbx_seq_one_letter_code
_entity_poly.pdbx_strand_id
1 'polypeptide(L)'
;MSQVVVLDGQRRWQQLQVEADKLTNLIRVSRDKLVDLDGKIMKNMSRMTSAETNALISARRIVRALETRLQELNAFLLYRAGNTVEQAEELMRKNLVIPSDPMTTVLDATPIRPLRPSDWKGTLEALFSRVEAKIPIRHAFG
;
A
#
# COMPACT_ATOMS: atom_id res chain seq x y z
N MET A 1 22.89 -21.88 -27.74
CA MET A 1 22.22 -20.60 -27.40
C MET A 1 21.17 -20.73 -26.30
N SER A 2 20.94 -21.91 -25.69
CA SER A 2 19.82 -22.12 -24.74
C SER A 2 20.13 -21.90 -23.25
N GLN A 3 21.39 -21.84 -22.82
CA GLN A 3 21.74 -21.66 -21.40
C GLN A 3 21.58 -20.22 -20.90
N VAL A 4 21.80 -19.21 -21.76
CA VAL A 4 21.76 -17.79 -21.37
C VAL A 4 20.32 -17.31 -21.09
N VAL A 5 19.34 -17.78 -21.88
CA VAL A 5 17.93 -17.39 -21.74
C VAL A 5 17.30 -17.97 -20.45
N VAL A 6 17.70 -19.17 -20.05
CA VAL A 6 17.21 -19.82 -18.83
C VAL A 6 17.71 -19.11 -17.57
N LEU A 7 18.95 -18.62 -17.58
CA LEU A 7 19.54 -17.88 -16.45
C LEU A 7 18.91 -16.50 -16.26
N ASP A 8 18.55 -15.82 -17.35
CA ASP A 8 17.89 -14.50 -17.28
C ASP A 8 16.46 -14.61 -16.70
N GLY A 9 15.68 -15.60 -17.16
CA GLY A 9 14.34 -15.85 -16.63
C GLY A 9 14.34 -16.18 -15.13
N GLN A 10 15.31 -16.98 -14.68
CA GLN A 10 15.43 -17.33 -13.25
C GLN A 10 15.82 -16.12 -12.39
N ARG A 11 16.71 -15.26 -12.88
CA ARG A 11 17.10 -14.03 -12.17
C ARG A 11 15.92 -13.06 -12.05
N ARG A 12 15.20 -12.82 -13.14
CA ARG A 12 13.99 -11.97 -13.16
C ARG A 12 12.93 -12.49 -12.19
N TRP A 13 12.75 -13.81 -12.14
CA TRP A 13 11.84 -14.45 -11.19
C TRP A 13 12.22 -14.21 -9.73
N GLN A 14 13.50 -14.39 -9.38
CA GLN A 14 13.99 -14.10 -8.03
C GLN A 14 13.77 -12.63 -7.66
N GLN A 15 13.99 -11.73 -8.62
CA GLN A 15 13.81 -10.31 -8.41
C GLN A 15 12.33 -9.94 -8.17
N LEU A 16 11.40 -10.58 -8.88
CA LEU A 16 9.96 -10.45 -8.60
C LEU A 16 9.58 -10.94 -7.21
N GLN A 17 10.17 -12.04 -6.73
CA GLN A 17 9.94 -12.53 -5.37
C GLN A 17 10.40 -11.50 -4.33
N VAL A 18 11.59 -10.92 -4.52
CA VAL A 18 12.10 -9.85 -3.65
C VAL A 18 11.17 -8.63 -3.63
N GLU A 19 10.63 -8.23 -4.79
CA GLU A 19 9.67 -7.12 -4.86
C GLU A 19 8.31 -7.48 -4.21
N ALA A 20 7.85 -8.72 -4.33
CA ALA A 20 6.66 -9.22 -3.63
C ALA A 20 6.85 -9.21 -2.11
N ASP A 21 8.03 -9.60 -1.62
CA ASP A 21 8.36 -9.57 -0.19
C ASP A 21 8.41 -8.14 0.35
N LYS A 22 9.01 -7.21 -0.41
CA LYS A 22 9.01 -5.77 -0.07
C LYS A 22 7.58 -5.22 0.01
N LEU A 23 6.74 -5.53 -0.97
CA LEU A 23 5.33 -5.11 -0.99
C LEU A 23 4.56 -5.71 0.20
N THR A 24 4.77 -6.99 0.49
CA THR A 24 4.20 -7.69 1.65
C THR A 24 4.57 -6.99 2.96
N ASN A 25 5.85 -6.67 3.13
CA ASN A 25 6.32 -5.98 4.33
C ASN A 25 5.74 -4.55 4.44
N LEU A 26 5.65 -3.81 3.33
CA LEU A 26 5.01 -2.49 3.32
C LEU A 26 3.54 -2.57 3.75
N ILE A 27 2.78 -3.51 3.19
CA ILE A 27 1.38 -3.73 3.55
C ILE A 27 1.26 -4.06 5.03
N ARG A 28 2.06 -5.01 5.53
CA ARG A 28 2.04 -5.42 6.94
C ARG A 28 2.29 -4.25 7.88
N VAL A 29 3.39 -3.51 7.68
CA VAL A 29 3.74 -2.33 8.50
C VAL A 29 2.62 -1.28 8.44
N SER A 30 2.03 -1.06 7.27
CA SER A 30 0.95 -0.09 7.10
C SER A 30 -0.34 -0.52 7.79
N ARG A 31 -0.66 -1.81 7.81
CA ARG A 31 -1.81 -2.36 8.56
C ARG A 31 -1.62 -2.24 10.06
N ASP A 32 -0.44 -2.63 10.55
CA ASP A 32 -0.10 -2.51 11.97
C ASP A 32 -0.23 -1.04 12.42
N LYS A 33 0.23 -0.11 11.58
CA LYS A 33 0.09 1.33 11.82
C LYS A 33 -1.36 1.80 11.81
N LEU A 34 -2.18 1.34 10.87
CA LEU A 34 -3.61 1.69 10.84
C LEU A 34 -4.35 1.20 12.10
N VAL A 35 -4.05 0.00 12.59
CA VAL A 35 -4.64 -0.53 13.83
C VAL A 35 -4.25 0.30 15.05
N ASP A 36 -2.97 0.67 15.16
CA ASP A 36 -2.48 1.56 16.23
C ASP A 36 -3.16 2.94 16.16
N LEU A 37 -3.27 3.52 14.97
CA LEU A 37 -3.95 4.79 14.74
C LEU A 37 -5.43 4.71 15.12
N ASP A 38 -6.15 3.64 14.76
CA ASP A 38 -7.55 3.47 15.11
C ASP A 38 -7.77 3.49 16.62
N GLY A 39 -6.95 2.76 17.37
CA GLY A 39 -7.00 2.76 18.83
C GLY A 39 -6.74 4.13 19.45
N LYS A 40 -5.86 4.94 18.85
CA LYS A 40 -5.58 6.31 19.29
C LYS A 40 -6.66 7.30 18.89
N ILE A 41 -7.22 7.16 17.70
CA ILE A 41 -8.27 8.03 17.14
C ILE A 41 -9.56 7.85 17.92
N MET A 42 -9.96 6.61 18.24
CA MET A 42 -11.15 6.37 19.07
C MET A 42 -11.10 7.12 20.40
N LYS A 43 -9.91 7.26 21.00
CA LYS A 43 -9.70 8.02 22.25
C LYS A 43 -9.66 9.53 22.06
N ASN A 44 -9.50 10.03 20.83
CA ASN A 44 -9.29 11.44 20.50
C ASN A 44 -10.24 11.93 19.39
N MET A 45 -11.37 11.25 19.16
CA MET A 45 -12.22 11.46 17.99
C MET A 45 -12.75 12.90 17.89
N SER A 46 -13.01 13.55 19.03
CA SER A 46 -13.43 14.96 19.09
C SER A 46 -12.39 15.96 18.57
N ARG A 47 -11.14 15.54 18.35
CA ARG A 47 -10.03 16.36 17.84
C ARG A 47 -9.72 16.11 16.38
N MET A 48 -10.36 15.12 15.75
CA MET A 48 -10.16 14.80 14.34
C MET A 48 -10.91 15.80 13.46
N THR A 49 -10.21 16.42 12.51
CA THR A 49 -10.88 17.19 11.48
C THR A 49 -11.25 16.27 10.31
N SER A 50 -12.11 16.77 9.42
CA SER A 50 -12.42 16.09 8.15
C SER A 50 -11.16 15.73 7.36
N ALA A 51 -10.12 16.56 7.42
CA ALA A 51 -8.88 16.32 6.70
C ALA A 51 -8.08 15.12 7.23
N GLU A 52 -8.04 14.90 8.55
CA GLU A 52 -7.36 13.72 9.13
C GLU A 52 -8.18 12.46 8.93
N THR A 53 -9.50 12.55 9.06
CA THR A 53 -10.41 11.45 8.71
C THR A 53 -10.23 11.04 7.25
N ASN A 54 -10.16 12.01 6.33
CA ASN A 54 -9.89 11.76 4.91
C ASN A 54 -8.49 11.16 4.68
N ALA A 55 -7.49 11.58 5.45
CA ALA A 55 -6.15 11.01 5.36
C ALA A 55 -6.12 9.53 5.79
N LEU A 56 -6.82 9.19 6.89
CA LEU A 56 -6.95 7.80 7.35
C LEU A 56 -7.70 6.94 6.35
N ILE A 57 -8.84 7.42 5.83
CA ILE A 57 -9.61 6.73 4.78
C ILE A 57 -8.74 6.51 3.53
N SER A 58 -7.98 7.54 3.12
CA SER A 58 -7.08 7.44 1.97
C SER A 58 -5.98 6.40 2.19
N ALA A 59 -5.38 6.36 3.37
CA ALA A 59 -4.37 5.37 3.71
C ALA A 59 -4.94 3.95 3.66
N ARG A 60 -6.14 3.72 4.19
CA ARG A 60 -6.84 2.41 4.10
C ARG A 60 -7.09 1.99 2.66
N ARG A 61 -7.55 2.93 1.81
CA ARG A 61 -7.80 2.67 0.39
C ARG A 61 -6.52 2.32 -0.37
N ILE A 62 -5.41 3.01 -0.07
CA ILE A 62 -4.09 2.70 -0.64
C ILE A 62 -3.65 1.31 -0.20
N VAL A 63 -3.71 0.98 1.10
CA VAL A 63 -3.33 -0.34 1.61
C VAL A 63 -4.14 -1.45 0.93
N ARG A 64 -5.46 -1.28 0.80
CA ARG A 64 -6.31 -2.25 0.10
C ARG A 64 -5.94 -2.42 -1.38
N ALA A 65 -5.63 -1.33 -2.07
CA ALA A 65 -5.18 -1.40 -3.47
C ALA A 65 -3.84 -2.14 -3.59
N LEU A 66 -2.91 -1.93 -2.65
CA LEU A 66 -1.64 -2.67 -2.58
C LEU A 66 -1.87 -4.16 -2.29
N GLU A 67 -2.83 -4.50 -1.43
CA GLU A 67 -3.22 -5.90 -1.18
C GLU A 67 -3.75 -6.59 -2.44
N THR A 68 -4.64 -5.93 -3.19
CA THR A 68 -5.11 -6.44 -4.49
C THR A 68 -3.95 -6.65 -5.45
N ARG A 69 -3.02 -5.69 -5.53
CA ARG A 69 -1.84 -5.83 -6.38
C ARG A 69 -0.94 -6.99 -5.97
N LEU A 70 -0.73 -7.19 -4.67
CA LEU A 70 0.03 -8.33 -4.16
C LEU A 70 -0.67 -9.67 -4.49
N GLN A 71 -2.00 -9.73 -4.42
CA GLN A 71 -2.77 -10.90 -4.81
C GLN A 71 -2.61 -11.22 -6.30
N GLU A 72 -2.69 -10.21 -7.17
CA GLU A 72 -2.45 -10.36 -8.61
C GLU A 72 -1.00 -10.83 -8.89
N LEU A 73 -0.02 -10.23 -8.21
CA LEU A 73 1.38 -10.63 -8.32
C LEU A 73 1.60 -12.09 -7.89
N ASN A 74 0.99 -12.49 -6.77
CA ASN A 74 1.07 -13.87 -6.28
C ASN A 74 0.39 -14.86 -7.23
N ALA A 75 -0.70 -14.47 -7.88
CA ALA A 75 -1.31 -15.30 -8.92
C ALA A 75 -0.32 -15.57 -10.06
N PHE A 76 0.39 -14.54 -10.54
CA PHE A 76 1.45 -14.73 -11.52
C PHE A 76 2.59 -15.63 -10.98
N LEU A 77 3.01 -15.42 -9.73
CA LEU A 77 4.06 -16.25 -9.13
C LEU A 77 3.66 -17.75 -8.99
N LEU A 78 2.37 -18.06 -8.89
CA LEU A 78 1.88 -19.43 -8.77
C LEU A 78 1.76 -20.14 -10.13
N TYR A 79 1.32 -19.46 -11.18
CA TYR A 79 0.93 -20.12 -12.44
C TYR A 79 2.07 -20.42 -13.43
N ARG A 80 3.30 -19.90 -13.23
CA ARG A 80 4.54 -20.18 -14.02
C ARG A 80 4.31 -20.49 -15.52
N ALA A 81 3.43 -19.74 -16.20
CA ALA A 81 3.26 -19.86 -17.64
C ALA A 81 4.30 -18.99 -18.37
N GLY A 82 4.47 -19.22 -19.67
CA GLY A 82 5.59 -18.67 -20.45
C GLY A 82 5.70 -17.13 -20.45
N ASN A 83 4.58 -16.40 -20.36
CA ASN A 83 4.56 -14.93 -20.35
C ASN A 83 4.32 -14.32 -18.95
N THR A 84 4.33 -15.14 -17.90
CA THR A 84 3.91 -14.73 -16.56
C THR A 84 4.91 -13.78 -15.87
N VAL A 85 6.20 -13.93 -16.16
CA VAL A 85 7.28 -13.05 -15.65
C VAL A 85 7.09 -11.63 -16.16
N GLU A 86 6.84 -11.45 -17.45
CA GLU A 86 6.68 -10.14 -18.08
C GLU A 86 5.43 -9.42 -17.57
N GLN A 87 4.32 -10.14 -17.43
CA GLN A 87 3.08 -9.60 -16.88
C GLN A 87 3.23 -9.17 -15.42
N ALA A 88 3.95 -9.94 -14.61
CA ALA A 88 4.25 -9.61 -13.22
C ALA A 88 5.15 -8.36 -13.11
N GLU A 89 6.18 -8.25 -13.95
CA GLU A 89 7.03 -7.06 -14.01
C GLU A 89 6.25 -5.82 -14.44
N GLU A 90 5.40 -5.95 -15.46
CA GLU A 90 4.56 -4.87 -15.95
C GLU A 90 3.60 -4.40 -14.84
N LEU A 91 2.99 -5.34 -14.11
CA LEU A 91 2.12 -5.03 -12.97
C LEU A 91 2.85 -4.20 -11.90
N MET A 92 4.09 -4.56 -11.58
CA MET A 92 4.90 -3.83 -10.59
C MET A 92 5.36 -2.46 -11.07
N ARG A 93 5.42 -2.22 -12.38
CA ARG A 93 5.73 -0.90 -12.97
C ARG A 93 4.51 -0.01 -13.11
N LYS A 94 3.31 -0.58 -13.20
CA LYS A 94 2.05 0.16 -13.38
C LYS A 94 1.73 1.02 -12.17
N ASN A 95 1.15 2.20 -12.43
CA ASN A 95 0.60 3.03 -11.37
C ASN A 95 -0.48 2.26 -10.59
N LEU A 96 -0.52 2.49 -9.28
CA LEU A 96 -1.54 1.95 -8.41
C LEU A 96 -2.81 2.78 -8.56
N VAL A 97 -3.83 2.17 -9.14
CA VAL A 97 -5.16 2.77 -9.22
C VAL A 97 -5.86 2.51 -7.89
N ILE A 98 -6.27 3.57 -7.22
CA ILE A 98 -6.93 3.47 -5.92
C ILE A 98 -8.43 3.58 -6.14
N PRO A 99 -9.21 2.50 -5.91
CA PRO A 99 -10.62 2.51 -6.20
C PRO A 99 -11.35 3.56 -5.36
N SER A 100 -12.31 4.25 -5.98
CA SER A 100 -13.28 5.09 -5.27
C SER A 100 -14.19 4.21 -4.46
N ASP A 101 -14.33 4.48 -3.16
CA ASP A 101 -15.25 3.72 -2.32
C ASP A 101 -16.63 4.39 -2.39
N PRO A 102 -17.67 3.71 -2.90
CA PRO A 102 -19.00 4.28 -3.02
C PRO A 102 -19.64 4.63 -1.67
N MET A 103 -19.23 3.99 -0.56
CA MET A 103 -19.67 4.39 0.79
C MET A 103 -19.02 5.70 1.26
N THR A 104 -17.85 6.05 0.73
CA THR A 104 -17.15 7.30 1.07
C THR A 104 -17.65 8.52 0.28
N THR A 105 -18.56 8.34 -0.68
CA THR A 105 -19.21 9.44 -1.41
C THR A 105 -20.01 10.36 -0.48
N VAL A 106 -20.40 9.87 0.71
CA VAL A 106 -21.07 10.67 1.76
C VAL A 106 -20.06 11.55 2.54
N LEU A 107 -18.77 11.21 2.50
CA LEU A 107 -17.69 11.87 3.24
C LEU A 107 -16.67 12.47 2.26
N ASP A 108 -17.02 13.46 1.43
CA ASP A 108 -16.13 14.29 0.58
C ASP A 108 -14.78 13.63 0.20
N ALA A 109 -14.81 12.37 -0.23
CA ALA A 109 -13.59 11.58 -0.27
C ALA A 109 -12.86 11.96 -1.53
N THR A 110 -11.85 12.80 -1.35
CA THR A 110 -11.11 13.37 -2.47
C THR A 110 -10.56 12.24 -3.33
N PRO A 111 -10.76 12.26 -4.66
CA PRO A 111 -10.19 11.26 -5.53
C PRO A 111 -8.68 11.26 -5.38
N ILE A 112 -8.11 10.08 -5.14
CA ILE A 112 -6.67 9.91 -4.97
C ILE A 112 -6.09 9.63 -6.35
N ARG A 113 -5.11 10.44 -6.75
CA ARG A 113 -4.41 10.26 -8.02
C ARG A 113 -3.69 8.90 -8.02
N PRO A 114 -3.57 8.22 -9.18
CA PRO A 114 -2.81 6.99 -9.27
C PRO A 114 -1.38 7.19 -8.75
N LEU A 115 -0.89 6.25 -7.95
CA LEU A 115 0.42 6.36 -7.30
C LEU A 115 1.47 5.55 -8.04
N ARG A 116 2.64 6.15 -8.30
CA ARG A 116 3.77 5.40 -8.86
C ARG A 116 4.35 4.47 -7.79
N PRO A 117 4.99 3.34 -8.16
CA PRO A 117 5.64 2.42 -7.22
C PRO A 117 6.61 3.10 -6.24
N SER A 118 7.37 4.10 -6.71
CA SER A 118 8.28 4.89 -5.88
C SER A 118 7.58 5.67 -4.76
N ASP A 119 6.30 5.99 -4.93
CA ASP A 119 5.59 6.95 -4.09
C ASP A 119 4.73 6.26 -3.04
N TRP A 120 4.54 4.93 -3.10
CA TRP A 120 3.64 4.18 -2.22
C TRP A 120 3.97 4.38 -0.74
N LYS A 121 5.24 4.16 -0.38
CA LYS A 121 5.72 4.30 1.00
C LYS A 121 5.61 5.75 1.49
N GLY A 122 6.18 6.69 0.74
CA GLY A 122 6.18 8.11 1.13
C GLY A 122 4.77 8.69 1.25
N THR A 123 3.84 8.28 0.38
CA THR A 123 2.43 8.70 0.46
C THR A 123 1.77 8.17 1.73
N LEU A 124 1.95 6.89 2.06
CA LEU A 124 1.41 6.30 3.28
C LEU A 124 2.00 6.96 4.53
N GLU A 125 3.31 7.18 4.58
CA GLU A 125 3.98 7.85 5.70
C GLU A 125 3.49 9.28 5.90
N ALA A 126 3.28 10.04 4.81
CA ALA A 126 2.74 11.39 4.87
C ALA A 126 1.30 11.40 5.43
N LEU A 127 0.46 10.45 4.99
CA LEU A 127 -0.91 10.32 5.48
C LEU A 127 -0.95 9.94 6.96
N PHE A 128 -0.12 9.00 7.39
CA PHE A 128 -0.01 8.61 8.80
C PHE A 128 0.48 9.77 9.66
N SER A 129 1.55 10.44 9.25
CA SER A 129 2.11 11.59 9.98
C SER A 129 1.08 12.69 10.18
N ARG A 130 0.23 12.95 9.18
CA ARG A 130 -0.85 13.93 9.27
C ARG A 130 -1.86 13.57 10.36
N VAL A 131 -2.25 12.30 10.44
CA VAL A 131 -3.18 11.81 11.46
C VAL A 131 -2.53 11.86 12.85
N GLU A 132 -1.26 11.47 12.96
CA GLU A 132 -0.51 11.49 14.22
C GLU A 132 -0.32 12.88 14.79
N ALA A 133 -0.16 13.91 13.95
CA ALA A 133 -0.01 15.29 14.39
C ALA A 133 -1.21 15.81 15.23
N LYS A 134 -2.36 15.12 15.18
CA LYS A 134 -3.55 15.46 15.98
C LYS A 134 -3.73 14.57 17.22
N ILE A 135 -2.94 13.52 17.36
CA ILE A 135 -2.95 12.66 18.55
C ILE A 135 -1.97 13.26 19.55
N PRO A 136 -2.43 13.75 20.71
CA PRO A 136 -1.54 14.32 21.72
C PRO A 136 -0.53 13.25 22.17
N ILE A 137 0.76 13.57 22.07
CA ILE A 137 1.81 12.80 22.73
C ILE A 137 1.57 13.00 24.22
N ARG A 138 1.10 11.96 24.93
CA ARG A 138 1.22 11.96 26.38
C ARG A 138 2.72 11.95 26.66
N HIS A 139 3.30 13.12 26.90
CA HIS A 139 4.51 13.19 27.70
C HIS A 139 4.13 12.56 29.04
N ALA A 140 4.57 11.33 29.26
CA ALA A 140 4.69 10.77 30.58
C ALA A 140 5.71 11.65 31.30
N PHE A 141 5.25 12.73 31.92
CA PHE A 141 5.99 13.35 32.99
C PHE A 141 6.00 12.33 34.13
N GLY A 142 7.21 11.88 34.48
CA GLY A 142 7.47 11.09 35.67
C GLY A 142 7.26 11.89 36.95
#